data_AF-A0A2V8K5J8-F1
#
_entry.id   AF-A0A2V8K5J8-F1
#
_cell.length_a   1.000
_cell.length_b   1.000
_cell.length_c   1.000
_cell.angle_alpha   90.00
_cell.angle_beta   90.00
_cell.angle_gamma   90.00
#
_symmetry.space_group_name_H-M   'P 1'
#
loop_
_entity.id
_entity.type
_entity.pdbx_description
1 polymer ?
#
loop_
_entity_poly.entity_id
_entity_poly.type
_entity_poly.pdbx_seq_one_letter_code
_entity_poly.pdbx_strand_id
1 'polypeptide(L)'
;METGTAVTHLECSRTGERLEAGKIQNLSAAGWPLLVRYDLQKLARQWDRDSIADGPPTMWRYAPVLPVRYRDNIVSLHEGFTPLHRLQRLGERLECDDLWLKDEGVNPTATFKARGVSCAISMCRELGIRKVAIPTAGNAGGALAAYAAAAGIEAYVFMPRDVPAANFIESKTFGANVTLVDGLISDCAKRVAEGKTTEGWFDLSTLKEPYRIEGKKTMGLEAAEQFGWNLPDAIFYPTGGGVGLIGMWKAFEELEQLGWIGSKRPKMIAVQAEGCPP
;
A
#
# COMPACT_ATOMS: atom_id res chain seq x y z
N MET A 1 -5.73 20.31 -9.86
CA MET A 1 -5.78 19.62 -11.19
C MET A 1 -6.15 18.14 -11.01
N GLU A 2 -6.82 17.49 -11.96
CA GLU A 2 -7.15 16.05 -11.87
C GLU A 2 -5.92 15.16 -12.08
N THR A 3 -5.95 13.96 -11.49
CA THR A 3 -4.90 12.93 -11.61
C THR A 3 -5.01 12.10 -12.88
N GLY A 4 -6.16 12.13 -13.55
CA GLY A 4 -6.48 11.20 -14.65
C GLY A 4 -6.90 9.81 -14.17
N THR A 5 -7.22 9.66 -12.88
CA THR A 5 -7.69 8.39 -12.33
C THR A 5 -8.91 7.83 -13.07
N ALA A 6 -8.90 6.54 -13.37
CA ALA A 6 -10.01 5.84 -14.03
C ALA A 6 -10.87 5.03 -13.05
N VAL A 7 -10.91 5.38 -11.76
CA VAL A 7 -11.77 4.67 -10.79
C VAL A 7 -13.21 4.64 -11.26
N THR A 8 -13.83 3.45 -11.20
CA THR A 8 -15.25 3.24 -11.50
C THR A 8 -16.06 2.99 -10.24
N HIS A 9 -15.62 2.04 -9.41
CA HIS A 9 -16.34 1.60 -8.22
C HIS A 9 -15.39 0.89 -7.24
N LEU A 10 -15.90 0.64 -6.03
CA LEU A 10 -15.32 -0.29 -5.09
C LEU A 10 -16.03 -1.64 -5.22
N GLU A 11 -15.31 -2.74 -5.10
CA GLU A 11 -15.85 -4.09 -5.25
C GLU A 11 -15.49 -4.95 -4.05
N CYS A 12 -16.48 -5.61 -3.44
CA CYS A 12 -16.22 -6.58 -2.37
C CYS A 12 -15.43 -7.77 -2.92
N SER A 13 -14.27 -8.05 -2.31
CA SER A 13 -13.34 -9.09 -2.77
C SER A 13 -13.91 -10.51 -2.69
N ARG A 14 -15.03 -10.72 -1.99
CA ARG A 14 -15.67 -12.03 -1.81
C ARG A 14 -16.98 -12.16 -2.56
N THR A 15 -17.85 -11.16 -2.50
CA THR A 15 -19.21 -11.22 -3.05
C THR A 15 -19.34 -10.59 -4.43
N GLY A 16 -18.37 -9.75 -4.85
CA GLY A 16 -18.47 -8.96 -6.08
C GLY A 16 -19.45 -7.80 -5.99
N GLU A 17 -20.01 -7.52 -4.80
CA GLU A 17 -20.89 -6.37 -4.57
C GLU A 17 -20.17 -5.07 -4.95
N ARG A 18 -20.84 -4.23 -5.72
CA ARG A 18 -20.31 -2.95 -6.19
C ARG A 18 -20.83 -1.81 -5.33
N LEU A 19 -19.89 -1.03 -4.80
CA LEU A 19 -20.16 0.16 -4.02
C LEU A 19 -19.63 1.39 -4.76
N GLU A 20 -20.31 2.52 -4.59
CA GLU A 20 -19.89 3.78 -5.18
C GLU A 20 -18.51 4.21 -4.65
N ALA A 21 -17.62 4.61 -5.56
CA ALA A 21 -16.33 5.20 -5.20
C ALA A 21 -16.50 6.63 -4.66
N GLY A 22 -15.48 7.15 -3.98
CA GLY A 22 -15.53 8.52 -3.43
C GLY A 22 -16.39 8.66 -2.17
N LYS A 23 -16.82 7.56 -1.56
CA LYS A 23 -17.47 7.53 -0.25
C LYS A 23 -16.52 6.95 0.80
N ILE A 24 -16.68 7.40 2.05
CA ILE A 24 -15.96 6.84 3.20
C ILE A 24 -16.37 5.38 3.36
N GLN A 25 -15.41 4.47 3.24
CA GLN A 25 -15.63 3.04 3.30
C GLN A 25 -14.50 2.34 4.06
N ASN A 26 -14.87 1.42 4.94
CA ASN A 26 -13.94 0.43 5.49
C ASN A 26 -14.15 -0.92 4.77
N LEU A 27 -14.64 -1.95 5.48
CA LEU A 27 -14.99 -3.24 4.90
C LEU A 27 -16.36 -3.18 4.22
N SER A 28 -16.64 -4.14 3.33
CA SER A 28 -17.98 -4.38 2.82
C SER A 28 -18.94 -4.77 3.95
N ALA A 29 -20.25 -4.74 3.66
CA ALA A 29 -21.27 -5.23 4.59
C ALA A 29 -21.05 -6.71 4.98
N ALA A 30 -20.42 -7.50 4.10
CA ALA A 30 -20.04 -8.89 4.36
C ALA A 30 -18.75 -9.05 5.21
N GLY A 31 -18.11 -7.95 5.63
CA GLY A 31 -16.88 -7.98 6.41
C GLY A 31 -15.62 -8.28 5.60
N TRP A 32 -15.67 -8.18 4.28
CA TRP A 32 -14.55 -8.46 3.37
C TRP A 32 -13.92 -7.18 2.82
N PRO A 33 -12.62 -7.20 2.47
CA PRO A 33 -11.95 -6.05 1.87
C PRO A 33 -12.66 -5.56 0.59
N LEU A 34 -12.65 -4.25 0.40
CA LEU A 34 -13.09 -3.61 -0.83
C LEU A 34 -11.87 -3.39 -1.72
N LEU A 35 -12.00 -3.71 -3.01
CA LEU A 35 -10.98 -3.49 -4.04
C LEU A 35 -11.37 -2.29 -4.88
N VAL A 36 -10.43 -1.41 -5.21
CA VAL A 36 -10.69 -0.31 -6.15
C VAL A 36 -10.62 -0.85 -7.57
N ARG A 37 -11.68 -0.61 -8.36
CA ARG A 37 -11.78 -1.01 -9.76
C ARG A 37 -11.67 0.18 -10.71
N TYR A 38 -11.04 -0.04 -11.85
CA TYR A 38 -10.70 0.99 -12.84
C TYR A 38 -11.29 0.66 -14.21
N ASP A 39 -11.59 1.68 -15.00
CA ASP A 39 -11.93 1.53 -16.42
C ASP A 39 -10.66 1.32 -17.24
N LEU A 40 -10.12 0.11 -17.19
CA LEU A 40 -8.89 -0.25 -17.88
C LEU A 40 -9.05 -0.25 -19.40
N GLN A 41 -10.25 -0.51 -19.92
CA GLN A 41 -10.52 -0.43 -21.35
C GLN A 41 -10.42 1.01 -21.87
N LYS A 42 -10.89 1.98 -21.08
CA LYS A 42 -10.67 3.40 -21.38
C LYS A 42 -9.19 3.75 -21.29
N LEU A 43 -8.51 3.34 -20.22
CA LEU A 43 -7.07 3.62 -20.06
C LEU A 43 -6.22 3.02 -21.17
N ALA A 44 -6.47 1.79 -21.61
CA ALA A 44 -5.73 1.15 -22.70
C ALA A 44 -5.77 1.94 -24.02
N ARG A 45 -6.79 2.80 -24.22
CA ARG A 45 -6.94 3.65 -25.41
C ARG A 45 -6.38 5.06 -25.24
N GLN A 46 -6.13 5.49 -24.01
CA GLN A 46 -5.89 6.91 -23.68
C GLN A 46 -4.61 7.15 -22.90
N TRP A 47 -4.06 6.11 -22.27
CA TRP A 47 -2.87 6.21 -21.45
C TRP A 47 -1.74 5.44 -22.13
N ASP A 48 -0.81 6.21 -22.69
CA ASP A 48 0.41 5.64 -23.26
C ASP A 48 1.33 5.15 -22.15
N ARG A 49 1.81 3.92 -22.28
CA ARG A 49 2.72 3.27 -21.33
C ARG A 49 4.01 4.06 -21.17
N ASP A 50 4.55 4.56 -22.28
CA ASP A 50 5.87 5.19 -22.27
C ASP A 50 5.82 6.60 -21.64
N SER A 51 4.64 7.23 -21.62
CA SER A 51 4.40 8.51 -20.90
C SER A 51 4.59 8.42 -19.37
N ILE A 52 4.66 7.23 -18.79
CA ILE A 52 4.93 7.04 -17.36
C ILE A 52 6.29 7.63 -16.97
N ALA A 53 7.27 7.56 -17.86
CA ALA A 53 8.62 8.07 -17.63
C ALA A 53 8.65 9.60 -17.44
N ASP A 54 7.66 10.32 -17.98
CA ASP A 54 7.52 11.78 -17.82
C ASP A 54 6.98 12.16 -16.43
N GLY A 55 6.49 11.19 -15.66
CA GLY A 55 5.98 11.38 -14.31
C GLY A 55 7.08 11.55 -13.24
N PRO A 56 6.72 12.06 -12.05
CA PRO A 56 7.68 12.21 -10.95
C PRO A 56 8.29 10.85 -10.56
N PRO A 57 9.54 10.78 -10.07
CA PRO A 57 10.17 9.55 -9.59
C PRO A 57 9.63 9.16 -8.21
N THR A 58 8.33 8.90 -8.16
CA THR A 58 7.56 8.49 -6.98
C THR A 58 6.47 7.53 -7.44
N MET A 59 5.79 6.86 -6.51
CA MET A 59 4.67 5.99 -6.85
C MET A 59 3.51 6.71 -7.58
N TRP A 60 3.44 8.04 -7.48
CA TRP A 60 2.38 8.86 -8.08
C TRP A 60 2.52 9.04 -9.60
N ARG A 61 3.58 8.53 -10.25
CA ARG A 61 3.61 8.42 -11.73
C ARG A 61 2.55 7.47 -12.27
N TYR A 62 2.03 6.55 -11.45
CA TYR A 62 0.94 5.63 -11.81
C TYR A 62 -0.44 6.17 -11.45
N ALA A 63 -0.60 7.49 -11.28
CA ALA A 63 -1.85 8.10 -10.81
C ALA A 63 -3.14 7.67 -11.56
N PRO A 64 -3.14 7.39 -12.88
CA PRO A 64 -4.35 6.93 -13.58
C PRO A 64 -4.95 5.62 -13.03
N VAL A 65 -4.14 4.77 -12.38
CA VAL A 65 -4.56 3.54 -11.70
C VAL A 65 -4.43 3.64 -10.17
N LEU A 66 -4.51 4.84 -9.61
CA LEU A 66 -4.58 5.10 -8.16
C LEU A 66 -5.86 5.87 -7.84
N PRO A 67 -6.43 5.72 -6.62
CA PRO A 67 -7.80 6.13 -6.36
C PRO A 67 -8.02 7.64 -6.19
N VAL A 68 -6.97 8.43 -6.00
CA VAL A 68 -7.06 9.87 -5.72
C VAL A 68 -7.47 10.62 -6.99
N ARG A 69 -8.55 11.39 -6.94
CA ARG A 69 -9.07 12.14 -8.09
C ARG A 69 -8.35 13.46 -8.31
N TYR A 70 -8.09 14.20 -7.24
CA TYR A 70 -7.51 15.54 -7.35
C TYR A 70 -6.06 15.54 -6.84
N ARG A 71 -5.13 16.04 -7.67
CA ARG A 71 -3.70 16.10 -7.34
C ARG A 71 -3.42 16.85 -6.04
N ASP A 72 -4.25 17.85 -5.74
CA ASP A 72 -4.10 18.66 -4.53
C ASP A 72 -4.36 17.86 -3.25
N ASN A 73 -5.00 16.68 -3.33
CA ASN A 73 -5.22 15.77 -2.21
C ASN A 73 -4.08 14.75 -2.01
N ILE A 74 -3.13 14.66 -2.94
CA ILE A 74 -1.98 13.76 -2.81
C ILE A 74 -1.12 14.21 -1.64
N VAL A 75 -0.87 13.26 -0.72
CA VAL A 75 0.06 13.41 0.40
C VAL A 75 1.23 12.46 0.14
N SER A 76 2.33 13.01 -0.34
CA SER A 76 3.54 12.25 -0.65
C SER A 76 4.72 12.80 0.14
N LEU A 77 5.61 11.90 0.54
CA LEU A 77 6.94 12.19 1.06
C LEU A 77 8.01 11.73 0.05
N HIS A 78 7.63 11.55 -1.22
CA HIS A 78 8.45 11.02 -2.30
C HIS A 78 8.72 9.51 -2.23
N GLU A 79 7.78 8.75 -1.68
CA GLU A 79 7.81 7.29 -1.69
C GLU A 79 7.69 6.67 -3.09
N GLY A 80 8.30 5.51 -3.26
CA GLY A 80 8.35 4.79 -4.51
C GLY A 80 9.52 5.18 -5.41
N PHE A 81 9.46 4.67 -6.64
CA PHE A 81 10.58 4.62 -7.60
C PHE A 81 11.91 4.19 -6.96
N THR A 82 11.83 3.17 -6.10
CA THR A 82 12.98 2.71 -5.33
C THR A 82 13.97 1.93 -6.19
N PRO A 83 15.25 1.83 -5.80
CA PRO A 83 16.26 1.11 -6.55
C PRO A 83 15.93 -0.38 -6.76
N LEU A 84 16.38 -0.88 -7.90
CA LEU A 84 16.39 -2.29 -8.25
C LEU A 84 17.85 -2.71 -8.45
N HIS A 85 18.41 -3.40 -7.46
CA HIS A 85 19.83 -3.75 -7.44
C HIS A 85 20.05 -5.15 -7.98
N ARG A 86 20.96 -5.30 -8.96
CA ARG A 86 21.43 -6.63 -9.36
C ARG A 86 22.40 -7.17 -8.31
N LEU A 87 22.12 -8.36 -7.77
CA LEU A 87 22.87 -8.98 -6.69
C LEU A 87 23.90 -9.99 -7.22
N GLN A 88 24.80 -9.55 -8.11
CA GLN A 88 25.70 -10.44 -8.86
C GLN A 88 26.46 -11.44 -7.97
N ARG A 89 27.18 -10.96 -6.95
CA ARG A 89 27.99 -11.82 -6.06
C ARG A 89 27.16 -12.84 -5.28
N LEU A 90 25.93 -12.46 -4.89
CA LEU A 90 25.04 -13.37 -4.18
C LEU A 90 24.42 -14.38 -5.15
N GLY A 91 24.08 -13.93 -6.36
CA GLY A 91 23.61 -14.76 -7.46
C GLY A 91 24.62 -15.85 -7.82
N GLU A 92 25.89 -15.51 -8.02
CA GLU A 92 26.98 -16.46 -8.27
C GLU A 92 27.08 -17.54 -7.18
N ARG A 93 26.95 -17.14 -5.89
CA ARG A 93 27.00 -18.08 -4.75
C ARG A 93 25.79 -19.02 -4.68
N LEU A 94 24.64 -18.57 -5.18
CA LEU A 94 23.38 -19.33 -5.14
C LEU A 94 23.06 -20.00 -6.48
N GLU A 95 23.97 -19.92 -7.46
CA GLU A 95 23.76 -20.42 -8.83
C GLU A 95 22.51 -19.80 -9.48
N CYS A 96 22.31 -18.49 -9.29
CA CYS A 96 21.20 -17.70 -9.80
C CYS A 96 21.70 -16.44 -10.52
N ASP A 97 21.81 -16.50 -11.85
CA ASP A 97 22.44 -15.46 -12.68
C ASP A 97 21.67 -14.12 -12.74
N ASP A 98 20.37 -14.16 -12.46
CA ASP A 98 19.45 -13.01 -12.57
C ASP A 98 18.74 -12.71 -11.25
N LEU A 99 19.55 -12.54 -10.19
CA LEU A 99 19.08 -12.20 -8.85
C LEU A 99 19.03 -10.68 -8.64
N TRP A 100 17.88 -10.17 -8.20
CA TRP A 100 17.65 -8.74 -7.95
C TRP A 100 17.06 -8.46 -6.57
N LEU A 101 17.37 -7.30 -6.02
CA LEU A 101 16.76 -6.74 -4.81
C LEU A 101 15.98 -5.48 -5.17
N LYS A 102 14.68 -5.51 -4.92
CA LYS A 102 13.84 -4.31 -4.90
C LYS A 102 13.96 -3.64 -3.53
N ASP A 103 14.77 -2.60 -3.41
CA ASP A 103 15.09 -2.00 -2.11
C ASP A 103 14.00 -1.03 -1.66
N GLU A 104 12.99 -1.53 -0.96
CA GLU A 104 11.96 -0.70 -0.35
C GLU A 104 12.38 -0.07 0.99
N GLY A 105 13.60 -0.34 1.46
CA GLY A 105 14.16 0.21 2.69
C GLY A 105 14.55 1.67 2.58
N VAL A 106 14.70 2.20 1.36
CA VAL A 106 15.04 3.62 1.10
C VAL A 106 13.84 4.56 1.01
N ASN A 107 12.63 4.04 1.24
CA ASN A 107 11.45 4.90 1.33
C ASN A 107 11.57 5.91 2.50
N PRO A 108 10.79 7.01 2.51
CA PRO A 108 10.93 8.11 3.48
C PRO A 108 10.87 7.72 4.96
N THR A 109 10.18 6.64 5.30
CA THR A 109 10.07 6.10 6.67
C THR A 109 10.79 4.76 6.81
N ALA A 110 11.82 4.52 6.00
CA ALA A 110 12.61 3.29 5.93
C ALA A 110 11.77 2.00 5.79
N THR A 111 10.60 2.07 5.16
CA THR A 111 9.73 0.92 4.98
C THR A 111 8.82 1.03 3.76
N PHE A 112 8.60 -0.11 3.10
CA PHE A 112 7.58 -0.26 2.07
C PHE A 112 6.18 0.19 2.52
N LYS A 113 5.88 0.28 3.84
CA LYS A 113 4.58 0.79 4.37
C LYS A 113 4.26 2.21 3.88
N ALA A 114 5.26 3.02 3.57
CA ALA A 114 5.13 4.36 3.00
C ALA A 114 4.14 4.42 1.82
N ARG A 115 4.29 3.52 0.82
CA ARG A 115 3.41 3.48 -0.36
C ARG A 115 1.92 3.33 -0.03
N GLY A 116 1.60 2.33 0.79
CA GLY A 116 0.22 2.05 1.18
C GLY A 116 -0.37 3.19 2.01
N VAL A 117 0.40 3.70 2.96
CA VAL A 117 -0.04 4.80 3.83
C VAL A 117 -0.22 6.10 3.03
N SER A 118 0.69 6.43 2.12
CA SER A 118 0.56 7.61 1.26
C SER A 118 -0.75 7.60 0.48
N CYS A 119 -1.09 6.46 -0.14
CA CYS A 119 -2.35 6.34 -0.88
C CYS A 119 -3.56 6.47 0.06
N ALA A 120 -3.55 5.80 1.21
CA ALA A 120 -4.66 5.84 2.15
C ALA A 120 -4.86 7.21 2.79
N ILE A 121 -3.79 7.91 3.16
CA ILE A 121 -3.86 9.27 3.73
C ILE A 121 -4.29 10.29 2.67
N SER A 122 -3.85 10.13 1.43
CA SER A 122 -4.35 10.97 0.32
C SER A 122 -5.85 10.80 0.12
N MET A 123 -6.36 9.56 0.20
CA MET A 123 -7.80 9.30 0.17
C MET A 123 -8.52 9.82 1.41
N CYS A 124 -7.92 9.72 2.60
CA CYS A 124 -8.47 10.35 3.80
C CYS A 124 -8.65 11.86 3.60
N ARG A 125 -7.64 12.53 3.03
CA ARG A 125 -7.71 13.96 2.70
C ARG A 125 -8.80 14.27 1.68
N GLU A 126 -8.90 13.49 0.60
CA GLU A 126 -9.93 13.65 -0.43
C GLU A 126 -11.36 13.44 0.10
N LEU A 127 -11.53 12.53 1.06
CA LEU A 127 -12.81 12.21 1.68
C LEU A 127 -13.12 13.07 2.90
N GLY A 128 -12.25 14.02 3.27
CA GLY A 128 -12.44 14.91 4.41
C GLY A 128 -12.25 14.24 5.79
N ILE A 129 -11.60 13.08 5.85
CA ILE A 129 -11.30 12.36 7.09
C ILE A 129 -10.18 13.09 7.85
N ARG A 130 -10.41 13.34 9.15
CA ARG A 130 -9.49 14.10 10.02
C ARG A 130 -8.83 13.29 11.12
N LYS A 131 -9.34 12.09 11.43
CA LYS A 131 -8.81 11.22 12.47
C LYS A 131 -8.65 9.80 11.95
N VAL A 132 -7.47 9.23 12.08
CA VAL A 132 -7.15 7.87 11.63
C VAL A 132 -6.55 7.06 12.77
N ALA A 133 -6.83 5.76 12.78
CA ALA A 133 -6.32 4.85 13.79
C ALA A 133 -5.73 3.58 13.17
N ILE A 134 -4.64 3.08 13.75
CA ILE A 134 -4.01 1.82 13.32
C ILE A 134 -3.51 0.99 14.50
N PRO A 135 -3.74 -0.34 14.50
CA PRO A 135 -3.05 -1.28 15.37
C PRO A 135 -1.77 -1.75 14.68
N THR A 136 -0.65 -1.73 15.40
CA THR A 136 0.62 -2.16 14.81
C THR A 136 1.64 -2.62 15.84
N ALA A 137 2.40 -3.65 15.49
CA ALA A 137 3.58 -4.09 16.23
C ALA A 137 4.89 -3.75 15.48
N GLY A 138 4.86 -2.78 14.56
CA GLY A 138 6.03 -2.44 13.76
C GLY A 138 5.86 -1.18 12.91
N ASN A 139 6.53 -1.16 11.76
CA ASN A 139 6.80 0.05 10.97
C ASN A 139 5.56 0.74 10.37
N ALA A 140 4.35 0.19 10.55
CA ALA A 140 3.14 0.85 10.06
C ALA A 140 2.77 2.08 10.90
N GLY A 141 3.14 2.10 12.18
CA GLY A 141 2.87 3.22 13.08
C GLY A 141 3.62 4.48 12.68
N GLY A 142 4.94 4.37 12.49
CA GLY A 142 5.77 5.51 12.11
C GLY A 142 5.47 6.02 10.71
N ALA A 143 5.24 5.09 9.76
CA ALA A 143 4.72 5.45 8.45
C ALA A 143 3.40 6.22 8.56
N LEU A 144 2.40 5.72 9.30
CA LEU A 144 1.14 6.44 9.46
C LEU A 144 1.35 7.82 10.06
N ALA A 145 2.14 7.91 11.13
CA ALA A 145 2.39 9.16 11.84
C ALA A 145 3.01 10.23 10.92
N ALA A 146 4.03 9.87 10.14
CA ALA A 146 4.70 10.79 9.21
C ALA A 146 3.76 11.37 8.16
N TYR A 147 2.96 10.52 7.49
CA TYR A 147 2.04 10.97 6.45
C TYR A 147 0.84 11.71 7.02
N ALA A 148 0.32 11.29 8.18
CA ALA A 148 -0.77 11.98 8.85
C ALA A 148 -0.34 13.39 9.28
N ALA A 149 0.88 13.54 9.82
CA ALA A 149 1.47 14.84 10.14
C ALA A 149 1.59 15.73 8.89
N ALA A 150 2.09 15.19 7.77
CA ALA A 150 2.18 15.92 6.50
C ALA A 150 0.81 16.35 5.95
N ALA A 151 -0.26 15.63 6.28
CA ALA A 151 -1.63 15.93 5.86
C ALA A 151 -2.42 16.81 6.84
N GLY A 152 -1.90 17.08 8.04
CA GLY A 152 -2.68 17.69 9.12
C GLY A 152 -3.86 16.82 9.58
N ILE A 153 -3.67 15.49 9.59
CA ILE A 153 -4.64 14.50 10.06
C ILE A 153 -4.15 13.95 11.41
N GLU A 154 -5.04 13.82 12.38
CA GLU A 154 -4.71 13.22 13.67
C GLU A 154 -4.51 11.71 13.54
N ALA A 155 -3.36 11.21 13.98
CA ALA A 155 -3.05 9.78 13.99
C ALA A 155 -3.09 9.19 15.40
N TYR A 156 -3.81 8.09 15.55
CA TYR A 156 -3.89 7.28 16.77
C TYR A 156 -3.25 5.91 16.50
N VAL A 157 -2.24 5.54 17.29
CA VAL A 157 -1.45 4.33 17.05
C VAL A 157 -1.47 3.45 18.28
N PHE A 158 -1.96 2.23 18.13
CA PHE A 158 -2.05 1.25 19.21
C PHE A 158 -0.98 0.18 19.01
N MET A 159 -0.08 0.05 19.98
CA MET A 159 1.03 -0.90 19.92
C MET A 159 1.04 -1.82 21.13
N PRO A 160 1.38 -3.11 20.98
CA PRO A 160 1.75 -3.96 22.12
C PRO A 160 2.89 -3.33 22.93
N ARG A 161 2.92 -3.56 24.24
CA ARG A 161 3.99 -3.01 25.12
C ARG A 161 5.39 -3.50 24.74
N ASP A 162 5.50 -4.69 24.17
CA ASP A 162 6.75 -5.32 23.72
C ASP A 162 7.20 -4.91 22.31
N VAL A 163 6.53 -3.92 21.69
CA VAL A 163 6.94 -3.37 20.39
C VAL A 163 8.40 -2.87 20.44
N PRO A 164 9.21 -3.08 19.37
CA PRO A 164 10.56 -2.54 19.35
C PRO A 164 10.55 -1.02 19.56
N ALA A 165 11.42 -0.53 20.46
CA ALA A 165 11.44 0.88 20.89
C ALA A 165 11.54 1.87 19.72
N ALA A 166 12.27 1.52 18.66
CA ALA A 166 12.38 2.34 17.45
C ALA A 166 11.01 2.69 16.83
N ASN A 167 10.07 1.73 16.75
CA ASN A 167 8.74 1.97 16.17
C ASN A 167 7.90 2.92 17.04
N PHE A 168 7.99 2.76 18.36
CA PHE A 168 7.33 3.65 19.32
C PHE A 168 7.87 5.07 19.22
N ILE A 169 9.21 5.22 19.26
CA ILE A 169 9.90 6.51 19.16
C ILE A 169 9.57 7.19 17.84
N GLU A 170 9.66 6.49 16.72
CA GLU A 170 9.35 7.03 15.39
C GLU A 170 7.91 7.59 15.34
N SER A 171 6.94 6.81 15.82
CA SER A 171 5.53 7.20 15.82
C SER A 171 5.26 8.43 16.71
N LYS A 172 5.86 8.47 17.91
CA LYS A 172 5.75 9.63 18.81
C LYS A 172 6.45 10.86 18.23
N THR A 173 7.60 10.69 17.60
CA THR A 173 8.41 11.79 17.04
C THR A 173 7.65 12.52 15.93
N PHE A 174 6.91 11.80 15.09
CA PHE A 174 6.02 12.41 14.09
C PHE A 174 4.70 12.95 14.66
N GLY A 175 4.49 12.91 15.97
CA GLY A 175 3.34 13.55 16.64
C GLY A 175 2.09 12.69 16.76
N ALA A 176 2.17 11.37 16.55
CA ALA A 176 1.00 10.50 16.74
C ALA A 176 0.63 10.30 18.23
N ASN A 177 -0.68 10.13 18.46
CA ASN A 177 -1.23 9.67 19.74
C ASN A 177 -0.97 8.17 19.90
N VAL A 178 0.25 7.82 20.35
CA VAL A 178 0.63 6.41 20.58
C VAL A 178 0.18 5.94 21.96
N THR A 179 -0.55 4.82 22.00
CA THR A 179 -1.01 4.10 23.19
C THR A 179 -0.39 2.71 23.21
N LEU A 180 0.32 2.39 24.30
CA LEU A 180 0.81 1.03 24.55
C LEU A 180 -0.29 0.18 25.19
N VAL A 181 -0.47 -1.04 24.70
CA VAL A 181 -1.48 -1.99 25.16
C VAL A 181 -0.78 -3.19 25.78
N ASP A 182 -1.23 -3.56 26.99
CA ASP A 182 -0.85 -4.81 27.64
C ASP A 182 -1.59 -5.98 26.98
N GLY A 183 -1.03 -6.50 25.88
CA GLY A 183 -1.63 -7.56 25.10
C GLY A 183 -1.01 -7.71 23.72
N LEU A 184 -1.70 -8.42 22.84
CA LEU A 184 -1.23 -8.71 21.49
C LEU A 184 -1.72 -7.65 20.48
N ILE A 185 -1.25 -7.76 19.23
CA ILE A 185 -1.72 -6.90 18.13
C ILE A 185 -3.24 -7.01 17.91
N SER A 186 -3.84 -8.16 18.23
CA SER A 186 -5.29 -8.37 18.18
C SER A 186 -6.03 -7.51 19.21
N ASP A 187 -5.46 -7.29 20.40
CA ASP A 187 -6.03 -6.41 21.42
C ASP A 187 -5.91 -4.94 21.04
N CYS A 188 -4.80 -4.56 20.38
CA CYS A 188 -4.67 -3.25 19.75
C CYS A 188 -5.77 -3.03 18.68
N ALA A 189 -6.08 -4.05 17.88
CA ALA A 189 -7.12 -3.97 16.86
C ALA A 189 -8.52 -3.83 17.46
N LYS A 190 -8.80 -4.45 18.62
CA LYS A 190 -10.05 -4.24 19.35
C LYS A 190 -10.22 -2.79 19.78
N ARG A 191 -9.17 -2.16 20.33
CA ARG A 191 -9.19 -0.74 20.71
C ARG A 191 -9.51 0.17 19.53
N VAL A 192 -8.91 -0.10 18.37
CA VAL A 192 -9.19 0.66 17.14
C VAL A 192 -10.65 0.49 16.70
N ALA A 193 -11.20 -0.73 16.78
CA ALA A 193 -12.59 -0.99 16.45
C ALA A 193 -13.58 -0.29 17.39
N GLU A 194 -13.30 -0.28 18.70
CA GLU A 194 -14.10 0.43 19.71
C GLU A 194 -14.11 1.95 19.48
N GLY A 195 -12.97 2.51 19.05
CA GLY A 195 -12.82 3.94 18.76
C GLY A 195 -13.50 4.42 17.47
N LYS A 196 -13.91 3.51 16.57
CA LYS A 196 -14.62 3.90 15.33
C LYS A 196 -15.89 4.69 15.61
N THR A 197 -16.70 4.18 16.55
CA THR A 197 -18.01 4.75 16.87
C THR A 197 -17.92 5.85 17.92
N THR A 198 -16.97 5.73 18.85
CA THR A 198 -16.84 6.63 20.00
C THR A 198 -15.99 7.86 19.70
N GLU A 199 -14.92 7.71 18.91
CA GLU A 199 -13.93 8.76 18.65
C GLU A 199 -13.95 9.26 17.18
N GLY A 200 -14.72 8.59 16.32
CA GLY A 200 -14.84 8.92 14.90
C GLY A 200 -13.59 8.56 14.09
N TRP A 201 -12.83 7.56 14.52
CA TRP A 201 -11.62 7.14 13.82
C TRP A 201 -11.91 6.40 12.53
N PHE A 202 -11.19 6.77 11.47
CA PHE A 202 -11.09 5.92 10.29
C PHE A 202 -10.00 4.87 10.47
N ASP A 203 -10.36 3.61 10.32
CA ASP A 203 -9.48 2.48 10.62
C ASP A 203 -8.62 2.10 9.42
N LEU A 204 -7.31 2.27 9.59
CA LEU A 204 -6.28 1.93 8.62
C LEU A 204 -5.58 0.60 8.92
N SER A 205 -6.20 -0.25 9.74
CA SER A 205 -5.78 -1.64 9.94
C SER A 205 -5.60 -2.36 8.61
N THR A 206 -4.69 -3.33 8.61
CA THR A 206 -4.42 -4.16 7.44
C THR A 206 -5.71 -4.76 6.86
N LEU A 207 -5.99 -4.46 5.59
CA LEU A 207 -7.15 -4.92 4.83
C LEU A 207 -8.53 -4.48 5.38
N LYS A 208 -8.59 -3.46 6.25
CA LYS A 208 -9.87 -2.88 6.74
C LYS A 208 -10.35 -1.67 5.94
N GLU A 209 -9.62 -1.28 4.92
CA GLU A 209 -9.94 -0.16 4.02
C GLU A 209 -9.39 -0.48 2.61
N PRO A 210 -9.91 0.17 1.56
CA PRO A 210 -9.59 -0.19 0.18
C PRO A 210 -8.28 0.36 -0.38
N TYR A 211 -7.66 1.38 0.23
CA TYR A 211 -6.69 2.23 -0.43
C TYR A 211 -5.22 1.81 -0.21
N ARG A 212 -4.87 1.15 0.90
CA ARG A 212 -3.49 0.67 1.11
C ARG A 212 -3.10 -0.39 0.10
N ILE A 213 -4.04 -1.19 -0.41
CA ILE A 213 -3.77 -2.15 -1.49
C ILE A 213 -3.30 -1.41 -2.73
N GLU A 214 -3.95 -0.30 -3.10
CA GLU A 214 -3.61 0.48 -4.29
C GLU A 214 -2.23 1.13 -4.19
N GLY A 215 -1.87 1.68 -3.03
CA GLY A 215 -0.50 2.15 -2.80
C GLY A 215 0.52 1.02 -2.91
N LYS A 216 0.22 -0.16 -2.34
CA LYS A 216 1.12 -1.34 -2.39
C LYS A 216 1.25 -1.94 -3.79
N LYS A 217 0.20 -1.87 -4.59
CA LYS A 217 0.16 -2.30 -6.00
C LYS A 217 1.27 -1.63 -6.82
N THR A 218 1.64 -0.40 -6.48
CA THR A 218 2.72 0.33 -7.17
C THR A 218 4.08 -0.38 -7.10
N MET A 219 4.35 -1.24 -6.11
CA MET A 219 5.56 -2.08 -6.11
C MET A 219 5.62 -2.99 -7.34
N GLY A 220 4.46 -3.52 -7.77
CA GLY A 220 4.35 -4.39 -8.94
C GLY A 220 4.39 -3.61 -10.25
N LEU A 221 3.73 -2.44 -10.31
CA LEU A 221 3.80 -1.54 -11.45
C LEU A 221 5.24 -1.09 -11.72
N GLU A 222 5.94 -0.73 -10.64
CA GLU A 222 7.31 -0.22 -10.70
C GLU A 222 8.33 -1.31 -10.99
N ALA A 223 8.15 -2.51 -10.45
CA ALA A 223 8.96 -3.66 -10.85
C ALA A 223 8.77 -3.95 -12.36
N ALA A 224 7.53 -3.92 -12.86
CA ALA A 224 7.27 -4.11 -14.29
C ALA A 224 7.96 -3.04 -15.14
N GLU A 225 7.82 -1.75 -14.80
CA GLU A 225 8.48 -0.65 -15.49
C GLU A 225 10.01 -0.80 -15.51
N GLN A 226 10.62 -1.06 -14.35
CA GLN A 226 12.08 -1.14 -14.23
C GLN A 226 12.70 -2.36 -14.91
N PHE A 227 11.93 -3.45 -15.07
CA PHE A 227 12.31 -4.60 -15.89
C PHE A 227 11.89 -4.47 -17.37
N GLY A 228 11.54 -3.26 -17.83
CA GLY A 228 11.19 -3.01 -19.22
C GLY A 228 9.91 -3.74 -19.66
N TRP A 229 8.94 -3.85 -18.75
CA TRP A 229 7.65 -4.53 -18.94
C TRP A 229 7.74 -6.04 -19.14
N ASN A 230 8.88 -6.64 -18.79
CA ASN A 230 9.07 -8.09 -18.75
C ASN A 230 9.18 -8.56 -17.29
N LEU A 231 8.13 -9.19 -16.76
CA LEU A 231 8.10 -9.61 -15.36
C LEU A 231 9.14 -10.71 -15.07
N PRO A 232 9.71 -10.74 -13.85
CA PRO A 232 10.62 -11.81 -13.44
C PRO A 232 9.89 -13.16 -13.32
N ASP A 233 10.65 -14.25 -13.29
CA ASP A 233 10.07 -15.60 -13.14
C ASP A 233 9.52 -15.88 -11.72
N ALA A 234 10.08 -15.22 -10.70
CA ALA A 234 9.67 -15.38 -9.31
C ALA A 234 9.87 -14.07 -8.53
N ILE A 235 9.01 -13.86 -7.53
CA ILE A 235 9.12 -12.77 -6.55
C ILE A 235 9.06 -13.38 -5.16
N PHE A 236 10.15 -13.23 -4.40
CA PHE A 236 10.20 -13.59 -2.99
C PHE A 236 9.82 -12.38 -2.15
N TYR A 237 8.82 -12.54 -1.28
CA TYR A 237 8.27 -11.43 -0.51
C TYR A 237 8.17 -11.81 0.97
N PRO A 238 8.94 -11.16 1.87
CA PRO A 238 8.77 -11.29 3.30
C PRO A 238 7.34 -10.90 3.73
N THR A 239 6.60 -11.87 4.27
CA THR A 239 5.15 -11.78 4.43
C THR A 239 4.76 -11.70 5.90
N GLY A 240 4.23 -10.55 6.29
CA GLY A 240 3.39 -10.41 7.49
C GLY A 240 1.91 -10.43 7.06
N GLY A 241 1.31 -9.24 6.92
CA GLY A 241 -0.11 -9.11 6.54
C GLY A 241 -0.45 -9.27 5.05
N GLY A 242 0.47 -9.74 4.19
CA GLY A 242 0.18 -10.10 2.78
C GLY A 242 -0.23 -8.99 1.79
N VAL A 243 -0.54 -7.77 2.22
CA VAL A 243 -1.09 -6.69 1.35
C VAL A 243 -0.22 -6.39 0.12
N GLY A 244 1.11 -6.48 0.26
CA GLY A 244 2.02 -6.28 -0.86
C GLY A 244 1.86 -7.32 -1.97
N LEU A 245 1.70 -8.59 -1.61
CA LEU A 245 1.45 -9.68 -2.56
C LEU A 245 0.12 -9.48 -3.29
N ILE A 246 -0.95 -9.16 -2.54
CA ILE A 246 -2.28 -8.88 -3.11
C ILE A 246 -2.20 -7.70 -4.07
N GLY A 247 -1.52 -6.61 -3.66
CA GLY A 247 -1.32 -5.43 -4.49
C GLY A 247 -0.55 -5.75 -5.77
N MET A 248 0.60 -6.42 -5.69
CA MET A 248 1.39 -6.77 -6.88
C MET A 248 0.63 -7.69 -7.83
N TRP A 249 -0.10 -8.67 -7.29
CA TRP A 249 -0.93 -9.55 -8.11
C TRP A 249 -1.98 -8.75 -8.90
N LYS A 250 -2.68 -7.84 -8.21
CA LYS A 250 -3.61 -6.90 -8.83
C LYS A 250 -2.93 -6.02 -9.89
N ALA A 251 -1.71 -5.53 -9.65
CA ALA A 251 -0.95 -4.77 -10.66
C ALA A 251 -0.77 -5.58 -11.94
N PHE A 252 -0.34 -6.84 -11.83
CA PHE A 252 -0.06 -7.67 -13.00
C PHE A 252 -1.35 -8.01 -13.78
N GLU A 253 -2.47 -8.22 -13.09
CA GLU A 253 -3.78 -8.37 -13.74
C GLU A 253 -4.19 -7.11 -14.50
N GLU A 254 -3.99 -5.93 -13.91
CA GLU A 254 -4.31 -4.65 -14.54
C GLU A 254 -3.40 -4.35 -15.73
N LEU A 255 -2.10 -4.62 -15.62
CA LEU A 255 -1.12 -4.42 -16.69
C LEU A 255 -1.38 -5.34 -17.89
N GLU A 256 -1.83 -6.59 -17.67
CA GLU A 256 -2.26 -7.47 -18.76
C GLU A 256 -3.52 -6.93 -19.44
N GLN A 257 -4.51 -6.46 -18.68
CA GLN A 257 -5.72 -5.86 -19.24
C GLN A 257 -5.46 -4.56 -20.01
N LEU A 258 -4.44 -3.79 -19.60
CA LEU A 258 -3.94 -2.64 -20.35
C LEU A 258 -3.16 -3.03 -21.62
N GLY A 259 -2.80 -4.30 -21.77
CA GLY A 259 -2.00 -4.82 -22.89
C GLY A 259 -0.50 -4.47 -22.79
N TRP A 260 -0.01 -4.08 -21.62
CA TRP A 260 1.39 -3.65 -21.45
C TRP A 260 2.34 -4.82 -21.15
N ILE A 261 1.80 -5.92 -20.63
CA ILE A 261 2.50 -7.18 -20.40
C ILE A 261 1.68 -8.35 -20.95
N GLY A 262 2.31 -9.51 -21.14
CA GLY A 262 1.62 -10.74 -21.50
C GLY A 262 0.96 -11.47 -20.32
N SER A 263 0.49 -12.70 -20.58
CA SER A 263 -0.17 -13.55 -19.58
C SER A 263 0.78 -14.28 -18.62
N LYS A 264 2.10 -14.29 -18.92
CA LYS A 264 3.11 -14.87 -18.02
C LYS A 264 3.07 -14.14 -16.67
N ARG A 265 3.16 -14.90 -15.58
CA ARG A 265 3.17 -14.36 -14.21
C ARG A 265 4.37 -14.85 -13.42
N PRO A 266 4.96 -14.01 -12.55
CA PRO A 266 5.93 -14.46 -11.57
C PRO A 266 5.28 -15.46 -10.61
N LYS A 267 6.05 -16.47 -10.19
CA LYS A 267 5.72 -17.23 -8.99
C LYS A 267 5.82 -16.30 -7.78
N MET A 268 4.70 -16.04 -7.10
CA MET A 268 4.67 -15.22 -5.90
C MET A 268 4.96 -16.10 -4.68
N ILE A 269 6.13 -15.90 -4.05
CA ILE A 269 6.62 -16.73 -2.95
C ILE A 269 6.55 -15.92 -1.65
N ALA A 270 5.60 -16.28 -0.79
CA ALA A 270 5.51 -15.73 0.55
C ALA A 270 6.58 -16.35 1.45
N VAL A 271 7.44 -15.51 2.05
CA VAL A 271 8.48 -15.95 2.99
C VAL A 271 8.09 -15.51 4.40
N GLN A 272 7.89 -16.47 5.30
CA GLN A 272 7.47 -16.22 6.69
C GLN A 272 8.50 -16.81 7.66
N ALA A 273 8.54 -16.27 8.88
CA ALA A 273 9.30 -16.87 9.97
C ALA A 273 8.59 -18.13 10.46
N GLU A 274 9.35 -19.19 10.78
CA GLU A 274 8.82 -20.47 11.26
C GLU A 274 7.90 -20.33 12.48
N GLY A 275 8.23 -19.41 13.40
CA GLY A 275 7.43 -19.14 14.60
C GLY A 275 6.18 -18.27 14.37
N CYS A 276 5.91 -17.83 13.14
CA CYS A 276 4.73 -17.00 12.83
C CYS A 276 4.21 -17.23 11.39
N PRO A 277 3.57 -18.38 11.11
CA PRO A 277 2.85 -18.64 9.86
C PRO A 277 1.31 -18.53 10.06
N PRO A 278 0.75 -17.33 10.32
CA PRO A 278 -0.69 -17.12 10.57
C PRO A 278 -1.59 -17.37 9.35
#